data_AF-W0TD87-F1
#
_entry.id   AF-W0TD87-F1
#
_cell.length_a   1.000
_cell.length_b   1.000
_cell.length_c   1.000
_cell.angle_alpha   90.00
_cell.angle_beta   90.00
_cell.angle_gamma   90.00
#
_symmetry.space_group_name_H-M   'P 1'
#
loop_
_entity.id
_entity.type
_entity.pdbx_description
1 polymer ?
#
loop_
_entity_poly.entity_id
_entity_poly.type
_entity_poly.pdbx_seq_one_letter_code
_entity_poly.pdbx_strand_id
1 'polypeptide(L)'
;MNELVSKCLQFYLTVEGVMIYWLRKIEFFKQYTNDPLSARITLFLVVMGGFALINELYITIQMSALQMDTWEQLNNTKLDEDFIRNHKFIHDDSYHATEWLDEKSGLIIEEFESREKFFAKPVHVAHIYVKCQVIDSETETPLLKNPITFHIEFSPEEFESEKRPEFGCTLRLLRSKLYHFFKDGDFFDNSKYADKPFTITKNVKIYNTMKELLPTNMDDIQLCFLKMETGSTITCEFIL
;
A
#
# COMPACT_ATOMS: atom_id res chain seq x y z
N MET A 1 21.89 4.98 53.30
CA MET A 1 20.63 4.76 52.53
C MET A 1 19.76 6.01 52.52
N ASN A 2 19.37 6.58 53.67
CA ASN A 2 18.50 7.77 53.75
C ASN A 2 19.11 9.05 53.14
N GLU A 3 20.43 9.25 53.26
CA GLU A 3 21.10 10.44 52.71
C GLU A 3 21.12 10.43 51.17
N LEU A 4 21.29 9.26 50.57
CA LEU A 4 21.32 9.09 49.11
C LEU A 4 19.94 9.35 48.50
N VAL A 5 18.88 8.83 49.13
CA VAL A 5 17.49 9.09 48.75
C VAL A 5 17.17 10.59 48.84
N SER A 6 17.60 11.26 49.91
CA SER A 6 17.38 12.70 50.09
C SER A 6 18.06 13.54 49.00
N LYS A 7 19.30 13.20 48.62
CA LYS A 7 20.03 13.90 47.56
C LYS A 7 19.37 13.68 46.18
N CYS A 8 18.95 12.46 45.87
CA CYS A 8 18.21 12.16 44.64
C CYS A 8 16.88 12.92 44.56
N LEU A 9 16.15 13.01 45.67
CA LEU A 9 14.86 13.68 45.73
C LEU A 9 15.00 15.21 45.58
N GLN A 10 16.02 15.82 46.18
CA GLN A 10 16.31 17.24 46.00
C GLN A 10 16.71 17.58 44.55
N PHE A 11 17.52 16.72 43.93
CA PHE A 11 17.89 16.88 42.53
C PHE A 11 16.66 16.78 41.61
N TYR A 12 15.81 15.77 41.82
CA TYR A 12 14.55 15.61 41.09
C TYR A 12 13.65 16.86 41.19
N LEU A 13 13.42 17.37 42.40
CA LEU A 13 12.58 18.55 42.62
C LEU A 13 13.14 19.82 41.95
N THR A 14 14.47 19.94 41.90
CA THR A 14 15.12 21.08 41.23
C THR A 14 14.91 21.02 39.72
N VAL A 15 15.13 19.84 39.12
CA VAL A 15 14.89 19.63 37.67
C VAL A 15 13.41 19.81 37.34
N GLU A 16 12.51 19.25 38.15
CA GLU A 16 11.06 19.40 38.01
C GLU A 16 10.66 20.89 38.01
N GLY A 17 11.16 21.67 38.98
CA GLY A 17 10.84 23.09 39.10
C GLY A 17 11.28 23.90 37.88
N VAL A 18 12.47 23.61 37.33
CA VAL A 18 12.95 24.23 36.08
C VAL A 18 12.03 23.86 34.91
N MET A 19 11.70 22.58 34.74
CA MET A 19 10.84 22.11 33.64
C MET A 19 9.43 22.70 33.69
N ILE A 20 8.83 22.79 34.88
CA ILE A 20 7.51 23.45 35.06
C ILE A 20 7.60 24.95 34.72
N TYR A 21 8.69 25.62 35.11
CA TYR A 21 8.91 27.02 34.74
C TYR A 21 8.98 27.22 33.22
N TRP A 22 9.63 26.31 32.49
CA TRP A 22 9.63 26.32 31.03
C TRP A 22 8.25 26.07 30.43
N LEU A 23 7.51 25.08 30.94
CA LEU A 23 6.13 24.81 30.50
C LEU A 23 5.21 26.01 30.67
N ARG A 24 5.35 26.76 31.77
CA ARG A 24 4.57 27.98 32.05
C ARG A 24 4.78 29.11 31.06
N LYS A 25 5.91 29.12 30.33
CA LYS A 25 6.17 30.11 29.28
C LYS A 25 5.34 29.86 28.02
N ILE A 26 4.83 28.65 27.85
CA ILE A 26 3.99 28.29 26.71
C ILE A 26 2.54 28.67 27.07
N GLU A 27 1.95 29.57 26.29
CA GLU A 27 0.64 30.16 26.58
C GLU A 27 -0.47 29.11 26.73
N PHE A 28 -0.44 28.07 25.90
CA PHE A 28 -1.39 26.94 25.95
C PHE A 28 -1.34 26.17 27.29
N PHE A 29 -0.16 26.01 27.90
CA PHE A 29 -0.01 25.25 29.16
C PHE A 29 -0.23 26.12 30.40
N LYS A 30 -0.36 27.43 30.26
CA LYS A 30 -0.47 28.37 31.38
C LYS A 30 -1.68 28.07 32.27
N GLN A 31 -2.82 27.71 31.68
CA GLN A 31 -4.04 27.38 32.42
C GLN A 31 -3.90 26.09 33.25
N TYR A 32 -3.11 25.13 32.78
CA TYR A 32 -2.89 23.82 33.41
C TYR A 32 -1.73 23.80 34.40
N THR A 33 -0.94 24.88 34.48
CA THR A 33 0.28 24.96 35.31
C THR A 33 0.16 25.94 36.49
N ASN A 34 -1.03 26.51 36.72
CA ASN A 34 -1.31 27.43 37.82
C ASN A 34 -1.27 26.74 39.19
N ASP A 35 -1.91 25.58 39.30
CA ASP A 35 -1.87 24.74 40.49
C ASP A 35 -0.63 23.81 40.45
N PRO A 36 0.14 23.67 41.54
CA PRO A 36 1.34 22.82 41.57
C PRO A 36 1.09 21.35 41.27
N LEU A 37 -0.06 20.78 41.66
CA LEU A 37 -0.37 19.38 41.36
C LEU A 37 -0.73 19.21 39.88
N SER A 38 -1.55 20.13 39.34
CA SER A 38 -1.87 20.17 37.91
C SER A 38 -0.62 20.37 37.04
N ALA A 39 0.32 21.22 37.47
CA ALA A 39 1.57 21.46 36.74
C ALA A 39 2.44 20.19 36.63
N ARG A 40 2.48 19.38 37.70
CA ARG A 40 3.20 18.10 37.72
C ARG A 40 2.57 17.05 36.82
N ILE A 41 1.25 16.92 36.86
CA ILE A 41 0.51 16.03 35.96
C ILE A 41 0.74 16.44 34.51
N THR A 42 0.67 17.74 34.21
CA THR A 42 0.92 18.28 32.87
C THR A 42 2.34 17.97 32.41
N LEU A 43 3.35 18.19 33.26
CA LEU A 43 4.74 17.84 32.94
C LEU A 43 4.88 16.34 32.66
N PHE A 44 4.29 15.49 33.48
CA PHE A 44 4.29 14.04 33.27
C PHE A 44 3.67 13.66 31.92
N LEU A 45 2.50 14.21 31.58
CA LEU A 45 1.83 13.94 30.31
C LEU A 45 2.65 14.44 29.11
N VAL A 46 3.30 15.59 29.21
CA VAL A 46 4.18 16.11 28.16
C VAL A 46 5.39 15.19 27.96
N VAL A 47 6.00 14.72 29.06
CA VAL A 47 7.14 13.80 28.99
C VAL A 47 6.72 12.46 28.41
N MET A 48 5.63 11.86 28.91
CA MET A 48 5.12 10.59 28.40
C MET A 48 4.65 10.69 26.95
N GLY A 49 3.96 11.77 26.58
CA GLY A 49 3.56 12.05 25.21
C GLY A 49 4.77 12.25 24.28
N GLY A 50 5.83 12.91 24.77
CA GLY A 50 7.09 13.05 24.07
C GLY A 50 7.76 11.69 23.81
N PHE A 51 7.81 10.81 24.81
CA PHE A 51 8.32 9.45 24.62
C PHE A 51 7.48 8.64 23.63
N ALA A 52 6.15 8.73 23.72
CA ALA A 52 5.25 8.07 22.79
C ALA A 52 5.47 8.56 21.36
N LEU A 53 5.61 9.87 21.16
CA LEU A 53 5.88 10.48 19.86
C LEU A 53 7.22 10.05 19.28
N ILE A 54 8.29 10.03 20.08
CA ILE A 54 9.62 9.56 19.64
C ILE A 54 9.56 8.09 19.25
N ASN A 55 8.88 7.26 20.06
CA ASN A 55 8.72 5.84 19.77
C ASN A 55 7.95 5.62 18.47
N GLU A 56 6.83 6.33 18.28
CA GLU A 56 6.03 6.23 17.05
C GLU A 56 6.80 6.69 15.82
N LEU A 57 7.57 7.78 15.94
CA LEU A 57 8.43 8.27 14.86
C LEU A 57 9.51 7.24 14.49
N TYR A 58 10.15 6.64 15.49
CA TYR A 58 11.15 5.60 15.28
C TYR A 58 10.56 4.39 14.54
N ILE A 59 9.39 3.92 14.99
CA ILE A 59 8.66 2.83 14.36
C ILE A 59 8.31 3.20 12.91
N THR A 60 7.76 4.38 12.68
CA THR A 60 7.36 4.84 11.35
C THR A 60 8.55 4.84 10.39
N ILE A 61 9.70 5.37 10.82
CA ILE A 61 10.93 5.39 10.00
C ILE A 61 11.38 3.97 9.65
N GLN A 62 11.40 3.04 10.61
CA GLN A 62 11.78 1.64 10.36
C GLN A 62 10.84 0.97 9.35
N MET A 63 9.53 1.17 9.51
CA MET A 63 8.55 0.57 8.61
C MET A 63 8.63 1.16 7.20
N SER A 64 8.81 2.47 7.07
CA SER A 64 9.02 3.11 5.77
C SER A 64 10.27 2.59 5.05
N ALA A 65 11.35 2.32 5.79
CA ALA A 65 12.56 1.72 5.22
C ALA A 65 12.30 0.30 4.68
N LEU A 66 11.57 -0.54 5.43
CA LEU A 66 11.21 -1.89 4.98
C LEU A 66 10.33 -1.89 3.71
N GLN A 67 9.39 -0.94 3.63
CA GLN A 67 8.57 -0.76 2.44
C GLN A 67 9.40 -0.32 1.23
N MET A 68 10.33 0.62 1.44
CA MET A 68 11.22 1.11 0.40
C MET A 68 12.15 0.01 -0.12
N ASP A 69 12.72 -0.82 0.76
CA ASP A 69 13.55 -1.97 0.36
C ASP A 69 12.77 -2.96 -0.52
N THR A 70 11.51 -3.21 -0.18
CA THR A 70 10.64 -4.10 -0.96
C THR A 70 10.32 -3.49 -2.32
N TRP A 71 10.02 -2.21 -2.36
CA TRP A 71 9.78 -1.47 -3.58
C TRP A 71 10.99 -1.49 -4.52
N GLU A 72 12.18 -1.26 -3.99
CA GLU A 72 13.43 -1.33 -4.75
C GLU A 72 13.69 -2.74 -5.29
N GLN A 73 13.43 -3.79 -4.48
CA GLN A 73 13.55 -5.18 -4.91
C GLN A 73 12.63 -5.49 -6.10
N LEU A 74 11.37 -5.06 -6.06
CA LEU A 74 10.41 -5.30 -7.14
C LEU A 74 10.76 -4.50 -8.40
N ASN A 75 11.18 -3.25 -8.27
CA ASN A 75 11.43 -2.38 -9.43
C ASN A 75 12.77 -2.61 -10.13
N ASN A 76 13.82 -2.94 -9.37
CA ASN A 76 15.16 -3.19 -9.92
C ASN A 76 15.27 -4.56 -10.59
N THR A 77 14.39 -5.49 -10.26
CA THR A 77 14.38 -6.83 -10.87
C THR A 77 13.63 -6.78 -12.20
N LYS A 78 14.13 -7.51 -13.21
CA LYS A 78 13.40 -7.68 -14.47
C LYS A 78 12.09 -8.41 -14.20
N LEU A 79 11.05 -8.07 -14.95
CA LEU A 79 9.75 -8.73 -14.87
C LEU A 79 9.88 -10.17 -15.39
N ASP A 80 10.20 -11.08 -14.47
CA ASP A 80 10.35 -12.51 -14.74
C ASP A 80 9.30 -13.28 -13.92
N GLU A 81 8.61 -14.21 -14.58
CA GLU A 81 7.50 -14.96 -13.99
C GLU A 81 7.98 -15.81 -12.82
N ASP A 82 9.12 -16.49 -13.00
CA ASP A 82 9.69 -17.36 -11.98
C ASP A 82 10.11 -16.56 -10.74
N PHE A 83 10.64 -15.36 -10.91
CA PHE A 83 11.00 -14.50 -9.80
C PHE A 83 9.77 -14.06 -9.00
N ILE A 84 8.72 -13.60 -9.68
CA ILE A 84 7.53 -13.08 -9.00
C ILE A 84 6.78 -14.20 -8.29
N ARG A 85 6.58 -15.35 -8.95
CA ARG A 85 5.86 -16.49 -8.35
C ARG A 85 6.59 -17.07 -7.13
N ASN A 86 7.91 -17.08 -7.15
CA ASN A 86 8.73 -17.54 -6.04
C ASN A 86 9.05 -16.44 -5.02
N HIS A 87 8.45 -15.25 -5.15
CA HIS A 87 8.68 -14.17 -4.21
C HIS A 87 8.26 -14.60 -2.80
N LYS A 88 9.08 -14.26 -1.80
CA LYS A 88 8.86 -14.65 -0.39
C LYS A 88 7.45 -14.35 0.11
N PHE A 89 6.87 -13.23 -0.31
CA PHE A 89 5.52 -12.83 0.07
C PHE A 89 4.39 -13.68 -0.54
N ILE A 90 4.65 -14.39 -1.63
CA ILE A 90 3.64 -15.28 -2.25
C ILE A 90 3.74 -16.69 -1.70
N HIS A 91 4.97 -17.17 -1.49
CA HIS A 91 5.23 -18.56 -1.10
C HIS A 91 5.28 -18.80 0.42
N ASP A 92 5.78 -17.84 1.22
CA ASP A 92 5.96 -18.03 2.65
C ASP A 92 4.71 -17.61 3.43
N ASP A 93 3.97 -18.61 3.92
CA ASP A 93 2.75 -18.44 4.72
C ASP A 93 2.97 -17.64 6.01
N SER A 94 4.21 -17.55 6.50
CA SER A 94 4.52 -16.80 7.71
C SER A 94 4.44 -15.27 7.56
N TYR A 95 4.28 -14.77 6.33
CA TYR A 95 3.99 -13.36 6.02
C TYR A 95 2.50 -13.03 6.05
N HIS A 96 1.67 -14.01 6.33
CA HIS A 96 0.22 -13.94 6.22
C HIS A 96 -0.44 -14.29 7.54
N ALA A 97 -1.51 -13.56 7.84
CA ALA A 97 -2.39 -13.93 8.94
C ALA A 97 -3.03 -15.29 8.62
N THR A 98 -3.20 -16.09 9.67
CA THR A 98 -3.89 -17.38 9.56
C THR A 98 -5.07 -17.42 10.52
N GLU A 99 -6.17 -17.99 10.04
CA GLU A 99 -7.39 -18.15 10.82
C GLU A 99 -7.66 -19.64 10.97
N TRP A 100 -7.93 -20.09 12.19
CA TRP A 100 -8.30 -21.47 12.44
C TRP A 100 -9.37 -21.56 13.53
N LEU A 101 -10.27 -22.55 13.37
CA LEU A 101 -11.35 -22.79 14.32
C LEU A 101 -10.83 -23.70 15.44
N ASP A 102 -10.85 -23.22 16.67
CA ASP A 102 -10.58 -24.06 17.84
C ASP A 102 -11.82 -24.89 18.17
N GLU A 103 -11.80 -26.16 17.80
CA GLU A 103 -12.91 -27.11 18.03
C GLU A 103 -13.32 -27.22 19.51
N LYS A 104 -12.40 -26.91 20.46
CA LYS A 104 -12.70 -27.01 21.89
C LYS A 104 -13.47 -25.80 22.43
N SER A 105 -13.17 -24.61 21.94
CA SER A 105 -13.82 -23.37 22.38
C SER A 105 -14.93 -22.89 21.43
N GLY A 106 -14.97 -23.42 20.20
CA GLY A 106 -15.84 -22.93 19.14
C GLY A 106 -15.49 -21.52 18.66
N LEU A 107 -14.30 -21.03 19.03
CA LEU A 107 -13.82 -19.69 18.67
C LEU A 107 -12.93 -19.77 17.44
N ILE A 108 -13.04 -18.77 16.58
CA ILE A 108 -12.09 -18.53 15.49
C ILE A 108 -10.90 -17.80 16.11
N ILE A 109 -9.71 -18.38 15.97
CA ILE A 109 -8.46 -17.81 16.43
C ILE A 109 -7.73 -17.26 15.21
N GLU A 110 -7.42 -15.97 15.26
CA GLU A 110 -6.64 -15.25 14.26
C GLU A 110 -5.21 -15.07 14.78
N GLU A 111 -4.24 -15.60 14.04
CA GLU A 111 -2.81 -15.41 14.29
C GLU A 111 -2.26 -14.43 13.26
N PHE A 112 -1.96 -13.21 13.71
CA PHE A 112 -1.34 -12.18 12.90
C PHE A 112 0.17 -12.38 12.76
N GLU A 113 0.71 -12.00 11.61
CA GLU A 113 2.14 -11.93 11.38
C GLU A 113 2.83 -10.86 12.24
N SER A 114 4.16 -10.94 12.33
CA SER A 114 4.93 -9.90 13.00
C SER A 114 4.83 -8.58 12.25
N ARG A 115 4.90 -7.47 12.99
CA ARG A 115 4.86 -6.12 12.42
C ARG A 115 5.83 -5.93 11.26
N GLU A 116 7.07 -6.39 11.41
CA GLU A 116 8.09 -6.29 10.36
C GLU A 116 7.67 -7.00 9.07
N LYS A 117 7.01 -8.16 9.17
CA LYS A 117 6.50 -8.90 8.02
C LYS A 117 5.29 -8.23 7.39
N PHE A 118 4.38 -7.67 8.21
CA PHE A 118 3.25 -6.89 7.72
C PHE A 118 3.72 -5.71 6.86
N PHE A 119 4.63 -4.89 7.39
CA PHE A 119 5.13 -3.70 6.69
C PHE A 119 6.11 -4.00 5.56
N ALA A 120 6.69 -5.20 5.51
CA ALA A 120 7.50 -5.61 4.35
C ALA A 120 6.64 -5.92 3.11
N LYS A 121 5.33 -6.17 3.24
CA LYS A 121 4.48 -6.51 2.09
C LYS A 121 4.28 -5.30 1.17
N PRO A 122 4.23 -5.50 -0.16
CA PRO A 122 3.85 -4.45 -1.08
C PRO A 122 2.40 -4.02 -0.82
N VAL A 123 2.13 -2.73 -1.00
CA VAL A 123 0.78 -2.17 -0.81
C VAL A 123 -0.07 -2.48 -2.03
N HIS A 124 -1.30 -2.96 -1.82
CA HIS A 124 -2.23 -3.23 -2.91
C HIS A 124 -2.55 -1.95 -3.70
N VAL A 125 -2.96 -2.14 -4.95
CA VAL A 125 -3.31 -1.06 -5.86
C VAL A 125 -4.82 -0.77 -5.76
N ALA A 126 -5.18 0.38 -5.20
CA ALA A 126 -6.58 0.76 -5.00
C ALA A 126 -7.20 1.43 -6.24
N HIS A 127 -6.42 2.20 -6.98
CA HIS A 127 -6.85 2.80 -8.25
C HIS A 127 -5.66 3.12 -9.15
N ILE A 128 -5.90 3.20 -10.47
CA ILE A 128 -4.89 3.55 -11.49
C ILE A 128 -5.50 4.38 -12.61
N TYR A 129 -4.63 5.11 -13.31
CA TYR A 129 -4.96 5.75 -14.58
C TYR A 129 -4.40 4.92 -15.73
N VAL A 130 -5.21 4.65 -16.75
CA VAL A 130 -4.80 3.88 -17.92
C VAL A 130 -4.93 4.73 -19.17
N LYS A 131 -3.80 5.03 -19.80
CA LYS A 131 -3.75 5.68 -21.12
C LYS A 131 -3.87 4.62 -22.19
N CYS A 132 -5.04 4.57 -22.82
CA CYS A 132 -5.39 3.61 -23.85
C CYS A 132 -5.20 4.18 -25.25
N GLN A 133 -4.46 3.45 -26.08
CA GLN A 133 -4.34 3.70 -27.51
C GLN A 133 -4.92 2.53 -28.30
N VAL A 134 -5.48 2.81 -29.46
CA VAL A 134 -5.93 1.77 -30.40
C VAL A 134 -4.86 1.64 -31.48
N ILE A 135 -4.35 0.43 -31.68
CA ILE A 135 -3.31 0.10 -32.65
C ILE A 135 -3.92 -0.78 -33.72
N ASP A 136 -3.70 -0.40 -34.97
CA ASP A 136 -4.04 -1.24 -36.13
C ASP A 136 -3.05 -2.40 -36.23
N SER A 137 -3.56 -3.63 -36.20
CA SER A 137 -2.75 -4.86 -36.29
C SER A 137 -1.96 -4.99 -37.60
N GLU A 138 -2.40 -4.35 -38.69
CA GLU A 138 -1.74 -4.45 -39.99
C GLU A 138 -0.62 -3.42 -40.17
N THR A 139 -0.83 -2.20 -39.64
CA THR A 139 0.08 -1.07 -39.85
C THR A 139 0.93 -0.74 -38.63
N GLU A 140 0.61 -1.31 -37.46
CA GLU A 140 1.17 -0.97 -36.14
C GLU A 140 1.08 0.53 -35.81
N THR A 141 0.14 1.25 -36.44
CA THR A 141 -0.02 2.69 -36.23
C THR A 141 -1.14 3.01 -35.25
N PRO A 142 -0.98 4.09 -34.44
CA PRO A 142 -2.03 4.55 -33.55
C PRO A 142 -3.19 5.16 -34.34
N LEU A 143 -4.40 4.65 -34.08
CA LEU A 143 -5.63 5.11 -34.75
C LEU A 143 -6.25 6.35 -34.08
N LEU A 144 -6.06 6.53 -32.77
CA LEU A 144 -6.58 7.71 -32.07
C LEU A 144 -5.55 8.83 -32.09
N LYS A 145 -6.02 10.03 -32.48
CA LYS A 145 -5.23 11.26 -32.39
C LYS A 145 -4.82 11.59 -30.96
N ASN A 146 -5.73 11.35 -30.01
CA ASN A 146 -5.51 11.52 -28.58
C ASN A 146 -5.87 10.20 -27.87
N PRO A 147 -4.98 9.64 -27.03
CA PRO A 147 -5.29 8.46 -26.23
C PRO A 147 -6.47 8.70 -25.28
N ILE A 148 -7.30 7.67 -25.09
CA ILE A 148 -8.38 7.66 -24.09
C ILE A 148 -7.74 7.41 -22.73
N THR A 149 -8.14 8.15 -21.70
CA THR A 149 -7.65 7.90 -20.34
C THR A 149 -8.79 7.39 -19.47
N PHE A 150 -8.65 6.18 -18.94
CA PHE A 150 -9.57 5.63 -17.94
C PHE A 150 -9.00 5.84 -16.53
N HIS A 151 -9.89 6.17 -15.60
CA HIS A 151 -9.61 6.06 -14.17
C HIS A 151 -10.29 4.79 -13.67
N ILE A 152 -9.50 3.82 -13.20
CA ILE A 152 -9.99 2.52 -12.74
C ILE A 152 -9.79 2.45 -11.24
N GLU A 153 -10.90 2.33 -10.52
CA GLU A 153 -10.93 2.07 -9.09
C GLU A 153 -11.22 0.58 -8.87
N PHE A 154 -10.63 0.03 -7.80
CA PHE A 154 -10.80 -1.34 -7.39
C PHE A 154 -11.48 -1.38 -6.02
N SER A 155 -12.63 -2.04 -5.95
CA SER A 155 -13.37 -2.17 -4.71
C SER A 155 -13.01 -3.47 -3.99
N PRO A 156 -13.11 -3.52 -2.64
CA PRO A 156 -12.73 -4.72 -1.87
C PRO A 156 -13.44 -6.00 -2.32
N GLU A 157 -14.69 -5.89 -2.75
CA GLU A 157 -15.52 -7.02 -3.21
C GLU A 157 -14.92 -7.71 -4.44
N GLU A 158 -14.07 -7.02 -5.20
CA GLU A 158 -13.48 -7.54 -6.44
C GLU A 158 -12.28 -8.47 -6.20
N PHE A 159 -11.70 -8.44 -5.00
CA PHE A 159 -10.54 -9.26 -4.63
C PHE A 159 -10.72 -10.02 -3.31
N GLU A 160 -11.88 -9.92 -2.67
CA GLU A 160 -12.22 -10.67 -1.45
C GLU A 160 -12.11 -12.19 -1.64
N SER A 161 -12.39 -12.69 -2.85
CA SER A 161 -12.29 -14.12 -3.17
C SER A 161 -10.88 -14.61 -3.53
N GLU A 162 -9.90 -13.72 -3.64
CA GLU A 162 -8.53 -14.11 -3.95
C GLU A 162 -7.90 -14.85 -2.77
N LYS A 163 -6.95 -15.76 -3.03
CA LYS A 163 -6.24 -16.51 -1.96
C LYS A 163 -5.57 -15.56 -0.95
N ARG A 164 -5.11 -14.42 -1.44
CA ARG A 164 -4.33 -13.41 -0.72
C ARG A 164 -4.96 -12.03 -0.97
N PRO A 165 -6.12 -11.72 -0.35
CA PRO A 165 -6.87 -10.49 -0.61
C PRO A 165 -6.10 -9.23 -0.19
N GLU A 166 -5.13 -9.35 0.71
CA GLU A 166 -4.26 -8.24 1.15
C GLU A 166 -3.40 -7.63 0.03
N PHE A 167 -3.19 -8.36 -1.07
CA PHE A 167 -2.47 -7.86 -2.26
C PHE A 167 -3.39 -7.24 -3.32
N GLY A 168 -4.71 -7.29 -3.10
CA GLY A 168 -5.70 -6.69 -3.98
C GLY A 168 -5.88 -7.43 -5.31
N CYS A 169 -6.20 -6.66 -6.35
CA CYS A 169 -6.64 -7.18 -7.64
C CYS A 169 -5.53 -7.85 -8.45
N THR A 170 -5.94 -8.80 -9.30
CA THR A 170 -5.09 -9.49 -10.28
C THR A 170 -5.04 -8.75 -11.62
N LEU A 171 -3.98 -9.02 -12.40
CA LEU A 171 -3.84 -8.50 -13.77
C LEU A 171 -5.00 -8.94 -14.67
N ARG A 172 -5.51 -10.16 -14.48
CA ARG A 172 -6.70 -10.69 -15.16
C ARG A 172 -7.90 -9.76 -15.01
N LEU A 173 -8.18 -9.30 -13.79
CA LEU A 173 -9.31 -8.42 -13.51
C LEU A 173 -9.13 -7.07 -14.22
N LEU A 174 -7.94 -6.47 -14.13
CA LEU A 174 -7.63 -5.23 -14.85
C LEU A 174 -7.80 -5.40 -16.37
N ARG A 175 -7.27 -6.48 -16.95
CA ARG A 175 -7.39 -6.77 -18.39
C ARG A 175 -8.84 -6.98 -18.82
N SER A 176 -9.63 -7.66 -17.98
CA SER A 176 -11.07 -7.85 -18.20
C SER A 176 -11.83 -6.52 -18.16
N LYS A 177 -11.58 -5.67 -17.16
CA LYS A 177 -12.20 -4.33 -17.07
C LYS A 177 -11.87 -3.50 -18.29
N LEU A 178 -10.60 -3.43 -18.69
CA LEU A 178 -10.17 -2.67 -19.88
C LEU A 178 -10.81 -3.19 -21.16
N TYR A 179 -10.92 -4.52 -21.30
CA TYR A 179 -11.63 -5.15 -22.42
C TYR A 179 -13.08 -4.71 -22.48
N HIS A 180 -13.82 -4.80 -21.37
CA HIS A 180 -15.23 -4.41 -21.32
C HIS A 180 -15.43 -2.91 -21.54
N PHE A 181 -14.62 -2.06 -20.88
CA PHE A 181 -14.68 -0.61 -21.08
C PHE A 181 -14.42 -0.18 -22.52
N PHE A 182 -13.57 -0.91 -23.24
CA PHE A 182 -13.32 -0.61 -24.64
C PHE A 182 -14.38 -1.19 -25.57
N LYS A 183 -14.72 -2.48 -25.41
CA LYS A 183 -15.65 -3.20 -26.27
C LYS A 183 -17.09 -2.70 -26.15
N ASP A 184 -17.53 -2.41 -24.92
CA ASP A 184 -18.88 -1.96 -24.63
C ASP A 184 -19.01 -0.42 -24.76
N GLY A 185 -17.92 0.25 -25.13
CA GLY A 185 -17.89 1.69 -25.36
C GLY A 185 -18.26 2.06 -26.79
N ASP A 186 -18.88 3.24 -26.96
CA ASP A 186 -19.32 3.79 -28.26
C ASP A 186 -18.22 3.82 -29.35
N PHE A 187 -16.95 3.80 -28.95
CA PHE A 187 -15.81 3.80 -29.86
C PHE A 187 -15.68 2.51 -30.66
N PHE A 188 -15.95 1.36 -30.05
CA PHE A 188 -15.83 0.06 -30.72
C PHE A 188 -16.99 -0.16 -31.70
N ASP A 189 -18.21 0.18 -31.28
CA ASP A 189 -19.44 0.05 -32.08
C ASP A 189 -19.42 0.91 -33.35
N ASN A 190 -18.83 2.10 -33.30
CA ASN A 190 -18.70 3.00 -34.46
C ASN A 190 -17.44 2.73 -35.30
N SER A 191 -16.63 1.75 -34.92
CA SER A 191 -15.38 1.44 -35.63
C SER A 191 -15.64 0.50 -36.80
N LYS A 192 -14.84 0.63 -37.87
CA LYS A 192 -14.82 -0.32 -39.00
C LYS A 192 -14.34 -1.73 -38.60
N TYR A 193 -14.06 -1.96 -37.32
CA TYR A 193 -13.44 -3.16 -36.77
C TYR A 193 -14.41 -3.98 -35.90
N ALA A 194 -15.70 -3.59 -35.83
CA ALA A 194 -16.73 -4.32 -35.10
C ALA A 194 -16.85 -5.80 -35.52
N ASP A 195 -16.53 -6.11 -36.78
CA ASP A 195 -16.58 -7.46 -37.34
C ASP A 195 -15.33 -8.31 -37.04
N LYS A 196 -14.26 -7.72 -36.49
CA LYS A 196 -13.03 -8.46 -36.17
C LYS A 196 -13.12 -9.13 -34.79
N PRO A 197 -12.56 -10.35 -34.62
CA PRO A 197 -12.57 -11.04 -33.33
C PRO A 197 -11.70 -10.31 -32.30
N PHE A 198 -12.36 -9.62 -31.35
CA PHE A 198 -11.72 -8.92 -30.24
C PHE A 198 -11.79 -9.76 -28.96
N THR A 199 -10.62 -10.24 -28.50
CA THR A 199 -10.46 -11.13 -27.34
C THR A 199 -9.53 -10.54 -26.28
N ILE A 200 -9.82 -10.81 -25.01
CA ILE A 200 -9.06 -10.29 -23.85
C ILE A 200 -7.56 -10.59 -23.97
N THR A 201 -7.21 -11.84 -24.31
CA THR A 201 -5.82 -12.34 -24.26
C THR A 201 -4.93 -11.80 -25.38
N LYS A 202 -5.47 -11.59 -26.58
CA LYS A 202 -4.66 -11.21 -27.76
C LYS A 202 -4.70 -9.73 -28.05
N ASN A 203 -5.82 -9.08 -27.75
CA ASN A 203 -6.10 -7.74 -28.23
C ASN A 203 -5.87 -6.66 -27.18
N VAL A 204 -5.67 -7.02 -25.91
CA VAL A 204 -5.39 -6.06 -24.83
C VAL A 204 -3.94 -6.24 -24.38
N LYS A 205 -3.05 -5.32 -24.75
CA LYS A 205 -1.67 -5.25 -24.25
C LYS A 205 -1.57 -4.19 -23.18
N ILE A 206 -1.10 -4.57 -22.00
CA ILE A 206 -0.94 -3.67 -20.86
C ILE A 206 0.55 -3.51 -20.58
N TYR A 207 0.99 -2.29 -20.32
CA TYR A 207 2.36 -2.01 -19.94
C TYR A 207 2.38 -1.34 -18.57
N ASN A 208 3.32 -1.73 -17.72
CA ASN A 208 3.45 -1.13 -16.39
C ASN A 208 4.04 0.30 -16.44
N THR A 209 4.27 0.89 -15.27
CA THR A 209 4.87 2.23 -15.13
C THR A 209 6.26 2.35 -15.75
N MET A 210 6.99 1.23 -15.83
CA MET A 210 8.32 1.11 -16.45
C MET A 210 8.26 0.82 -17.96
N LYS A 211 7.07 0.82 -18.56
CA LYS A 211 6.81 0.50 -19.98
C LYS A 211 7.18 -0.94 -20.36
N GLU A 212 7.21 -1.85 -19.40
CA GLU A 212 7.38 -3.28 -19.63
C GLU A 212 6.02 -3.88 -19.99
N LEU A 213 5.95 -4.68 -21.06
CA LEU A 213 4.75 -5.40 -21.44
C LEU A 213 4.41 -6.46 -20.39
N LEU A 214 3.16 -6.48 -19.93
CA LEU A 214 2.63 -7.46 -18.98
C LEU A 214 2.01 -8.65 -19.74
N PRO A 215 2.72 -9.79 -19.81
CA PRO A 215 2.26 -10.95 -20.57
C PRO A 215 1.10 -11.66 -19.87
N THR A 216 0.36 -12.47 -20.63
CA THR A 216 -0.89 -13.10 -20.16
C THR A 216 -0.68 -14.31 -19.24
N ASN A 217 0.54 -14.87 -19.21
CA ASN A 217 0.97 -15.85 -18.20
C ASN A 217 1.04 -15.25 -16.78
N MET A 218 1.06 -13.93 -16.64
CA MET A 218 1.06 -13.22 -15.35
C MET A 218 -0.34 -12.73 -14.94
N ASP A 219 -1.40 -13.16 -15.63
CA ASP A 219 -2.76 -12.68 -15.38
C ASP A 219 -3.28 -13.03 -13.96
N ASP A 220 -2.76 -14.08 -13.32
CA ASP A 220 -3.10 -14.48 -11.95
C ASP A 220 -2.29 -13.75 -10.87
N ILE A 221 -1.31 -12.92 -11.25
CA ILE A 221 -0.47 -12.16 -10.32
C ILE A 221 -1.18 -10.84 -9.94
N GLN A 222 -1.09 -10.45 -8.67
CA GLN A 222 -1.64 -9.19 -8.17
C GLN A 222 -0.86 -7.97 -8.68
N LEU A 223 -1.57 -6.87 -8.90
CA LEU A 223 -1.03 -5.65 -9.53
C LEU A 223 0.16 -5.05 -8.77
N CYS A 224 0.18 -5.15 -7.44
CA CYS A 224 1.26 -4.61 -6.61
C CYS A 224 2.63 -5.28 -6.85
N PHE A 225 2.66 -6.51 -7.39
CA PHE A 225 3.90 -7.19 -7.78
C PHE A 225 4.37 -6.81 -9.20
N LEU A 226 3.53 -6.14 -9.97
CA LEU A 226 3.75 -5.84 -11.38
C LEU A 226 4.22 -4.40 -11.60
N LYS A 227 4.92 -3.83 -10.61
CA LYS A 227 5.47 -2.46 -10.62
C LYS A 227 4.39 -1.39 -10.83
N MET A 228 3.23 -1.61 -10.20
CA MET A 228 2.11 -0.66 -10.21
C MET A 228 1.77 -0.27 -8.78
N GLU A 229 1.44 1.00 -8.59
CA GLU A 229 1.03 1.57 -7.32
C GLU A 229 -0.30 2.30 -7.45
N THR A 230 -0.96 2.51 -6.33
CA THR A 230 -2.14 3.37 -6.26
C THR A 230 -1.83 4.76 -6.83
N GLY A 231 -2.65 5.21 -7.78
CA GLY A 231 -2.48 6.49 -8.48
C GLY A 231 -1.51 6.45 -9.66
N SER A 232 -0.88 5.29 -9.95
CA SER A 232 0.01 5.14 -11.10
C SER A 232 -0.71 5.37 -12.43
N THR A 233 0.02 5.92 -13.41
CA THR A 233 -0.45 5.99 -14.80
C THR A 233 0.26 4.95 -15.64
N ILE A 234 -0.50 4.00 -16.18
CA ILE A 234 -0.01 2.93 -17.05
C ILE A 234 -0.50 3.13 -18.50
N THR A 235 0.04 2.36 -19.44
CA THR A 235 -0.37 2.40 -20.84
C THR A 235 -1.01 1.09 -21.27
N CYS A 236 -2.06 1.18 -22.07
CA CYS A 236 -2.75 0.03 -22.66
C CYS A 236 -2.90 0.23 -24.17
N GLU A 237 -2.71 -0.84 -24.92
CA GLU A 237 -2.89 -0.87 -26.37
C GLU A 237 -3.98 -1.88 -26.71
N PHE A 238 -5.03 -1.41 -27.39
CA PHE A 238 -6.06 -2.25 -27.98
C PHE A 238 -5.71 -2.54 -29.43
N ILE A 239 -5.48 -3.81 -29.74
CA ILE A 239 -5.07 -4.26 -31.08
C ILE A 239 -6.32 -4.67 -31.86
N LEU A 240 -6.56 -4.00 -32.99
CA LEU A 240 -7.69 -4.24 -33.89
C LEU A 240 -7.25 -4.76 -35.25
#